data_AF-A0A7M2HCD9-F1
#
_entry.id   AF-A0A7M2HCD9-F1
#
_cell.length_a   1.000
_cell.length_b   1.000
_cell.length_c   1.000
_cell.angle_alpha   90.00
_cell.angle_beta   90.00
_cell.angle_gamma   90.00
#
_symmetry.space_group_name_H-M   'P 1'
#
loop_
_entity.id
_entity.type
_entity.pdbx_description
1 polymer ?
#
loop_
_entity_poly.entity_id
_entity_poly.type
_entity_poly.pdbx_seq_one_letter_code
_entity_poly.pdbx_strand_id
1 'polypeptide(L)'
;MLKITLFEVFTVNEYMCLIANMCQMHANVNAKALRAVHSLLPVFFILITGVARSDVLIPRGAQLNLGGGSALLGCTDLVIGGAAIQGSGASTIGVRNLSVFAGGSLDMARSSVQLAQQYTNNGTVNASGGSLSRVDIASCPAIGKVGVIDPISHATPTSVASVPSLQAYFVVFLALAMAAMGCNRIRRGT
;
A
#
# COMPACT_ATOMS: atom_id res chain seq x y z
N MET A 1 -10.14 24.66 4.65
CA MET A 1 -9.68 24.44 3.25
C MET A 1 -8.62 23.35 3.29
N LEU A 2 -9.01 22.13 2.92
CA LEU A 2 -8.24 20.91 3.11
C LEU A 2 -7.39 20.64 1.86
N LYS A 3 -6.09 20.90 1.92
CA LYS A 3 -5.16 20.60 0.82
C LYS A 3 -4.51 19.25 1.10
N ILE A 4 -5.28 18.18 0.85
CA ILE A 4 -4.73 16.82 0.81
C ILE A 4 -3.92 16.75 -0.49
N THR A 5 -2.60 16.92 -0.41
CA THR A 5 -1.72 16.49 -1.49
C THR A 5 -1.65 14.97 -1.40
N LEU A 6 -2.66 14.31 -1.98
CA LEU A 6 -2.60 12.90 -2.31
C LEU A 6 -1.39 12.76 -3.22
N PHE A 7 -0.29 12.25 -2.68
CA PHE A 7 0.78 11.73 -3.51
C PHE A 7 0.19 10.48 -4.14
N GLU A 8 -0.42 10.67 -5.32
CA GLU A 8 -0.70 9.59 -6.25
C GLU A 8 0.54 8.72 -6.30
N VAL A 9 0.35 7.44 -6.01
CA VAL A 9 1.33 6.41 -6.31
C VAL A 9 1.60 6.52 -7.82
N PHE A 10 2.72 7.17 -8.13
CA PHE A 10 3.31 7.32 -9.45
C PHE A 10 3.67 5.93 -10.00
N THR A 11 2.71 5.19 -10.54
CA THR A 11 2.99 4.00 -11.38
C THR A 11 1.90 3.67 -12.39
N VAL A 12 0.95 4.56 -12.67
CA VAL A 12 -0.08 4.28 -13.71
C VAL A 12 -0.10 5.31 -14.83
N ASN A 13 0.27 6.57 -14.58
CA ASN A 13 0.06 7.65 -15.54
C ASN A 13 1.14 7.72 -16.65
N GLU A 14 2.40 7.38 -16.37
CA GLU A 14 3.45 7.38 -17.41
C GLU A 14 3.33 6.18 -18.38
N TYR A 15 2.75 5.05 -17.93
CA TYR A 15 2.55 3.87 -18.78
C TYR A 15 1.39 4.03 -19.78
N MET A 16 0.37 4.85 -19.47
CA MET A 16 -0.71 5.15 -20.41
C MET A 16 -0.24 5.97 -21.61
N CYS A 17 0.76 6.84 -21.44
CA CYS A 17 1.26 7.68 -22.53
C CYS A 17 2.14 6.91 -23.53
N LEU A 18 2.86 5.88 -23.08
CA LEU A 18 3.68 5.04 -23.96
C LEU A 18 2.83 4.11 -24.84
N ILE A 19 1.68 3.64 -24.34
CA ILE A 19 0.73 2.79 -25.08
C ILE A 19 0.01 3.59 -26.19
N ALA A 20 -0.34 4.86 -25.94
CA ALA A 20 -0.96 5.72 -26.95
C ALA A 20 -0.02 5.96 -28.16
N ASN A 21 1.28 6.20 -27.90
CA ASN A 21 2.26 6.41 -28.96
C ASN A 21 2.57 5.14 -29.78
N MET A 22 2.53 3.94 -29.17
CA MET A 22 2.68 2.69 -29.92
C MET A 22 1.44 2.34 -30.76
N CYS A 23 0.26 2.81 -30.38
CA CYS A 23 -0.97 2.58 -31.15
C CYS A 23 -1.00 3.40 -32.46
N GLN A 24 -0.31 4.54 -32.50
CA GLN A 24 -0.38 5.48 -33.64
C GLN A 24 0.62 5.18 -34.77
N MET A 25 1.66 4.37 -34.53
CA MET A 25 2.62 3.96 -35.59
C MET A 25 2.21 2.68 -36.36
N HIS A 26 1.06 2.07 -36.07
CA HIS A 26 0.65 0.78 -36.63
C HIS A 26 -0.50 0.85 -37.65
N ALA A 27 -0.74 2.02 -38.25
CA ALA A 27 -1.82 2.24 -39.22
C ALA A 27 -1.47 1.88 -40.68
N ASN A 28 -0.37 1.18 -40.96
CA ASN A 28 0.01 0.86 -42.35
C ASN A 28 0.65 -0.53 -42.55
N VAL A 29 0.13 -1.56 -41.86
CA VAL A 29 0.60 -2.94 -42.06
C VAL A 29 -0.57 -3.90 -42.26
N ASN A 30 -0.51 -4.63 -43.37
CA ASN A 30 -1.50 -5.56 -43.91
C ASN A 30 -2.31 -6.35 -42.85
N ALA A 31 -3.65 -6.20 -42.93
CA ALA A 31 -4.66 -6.66 -41.96
C ALA A 31 -4.71 -8.17 -41.66
N LYS A 32 -3.96 -9.01 -42.39
CA LYS A 32 -3.94 -10.47 -42.18
C LYS A 32 -2.87 -10.95 -41.20
N ALA A 33 -1.77 -10.22 -41.03
CA ALA A 33 -0.70 -10.59 -40.08
C ALA A 33 -0.98 -10.10 -38.64
N LEU A 34 -1.87 -9.10 -38.49
CA LEU A 34 -2.13 -8.44 -37.21
C LEU A 34 -3.01 -9.26 -36.25
N ARG A 35 -3.77 -10.25 -36.74
CA ARG A 35 -4.64 -11.08 -35.91
C ARG A 35 -3.91 -12.15 -35.09
N ALA A 36 -2.69 -12.53 -35.49
CA ALA A 36 -1.90 -13.52 -34.75
C ALA A 36 -1.10 -12.90 -33.59
N VAL A 37 -0.71 -11.63 -33.70
CA VAL A 37 0.11 -10.95 -32.69
C VAL A 37 -0.74 -10.32 -31.57
N HIS A 38 -2.01 -10.02 -31.85
CA HIS A 38 -2.94 -9.44 -30.87
C HIS A 38 -3.40 -10.44 -29.78
N SER A 39 -3.20 -11.75 -29.99
CA SER A 39 -3.62 -12.78 -29.02
C SER A 39 -2.56 -13.14 -27.97
N LEU A 40 -1.32 -12.63 -28.12
CA LEU A 40 -0.22 -12.90 -27.19
C LEU A 40 0.10 -11.71 -26.27
N LEU A 41 -0.45 -10.53 -26.56
CA LEU A 41 -0.26 -9.33 -25.74
C LEU A 41 -0.84 -9.40 -24.30
N PRO A 42 -1.96 -10.10 -23.98
CA PRO A 42 -2.49 -10.07 -22.62
C PRO A 42 -1.71 -10.95 -21.63
N VAL A 43 -0.88 -11.89 -22.12
CA VAL A 43 -0.12 -12.83 -21.27
C VAL A 43 1.15 -12.17 -20.70
N PHE A 44 1.74 -11.22 -21.44
CA PHE A 44 2.96 -10.54 -20.99
C PHE A 44 2.69 -9.48 -19.90
N PHE A 45 1.46 -8.98 -19.79
CA PHE A 45 1.09 -7.92 -18.83
C PHE A 45 0.87 -8.43 -17.39
N ILE A 46 0.66 -9.75 -17.18
CA ILE A 46 0.39 -10.34 -15.86
C ILE A 46 1.67 -10.64 -15.07
N LEU A 47 2.84 -10.68 -15.71
CA LEU A 47 4.12 -11.00 -15.05
C LEU A 47 4.72 -9.85 -14.22
N ILE A 48 4.11 -8.66 -14.22
CA ILE A 48 4.63 -7.46 -13.54
C ILE A 48 3.66 -6.95 -12.46
N THR A 49 2.74 -7.77 -11.94
CA THR A 49 2.01 -7.40 -10.72
C THR A 49 2.92 -7.66 -9.52
N GLY A 50 3.85 -6.73 -9.29
CA GLY A 50 4.56 -6.64 -8.03
C GLY A 50 3.58 -6.61 -6.86
N VAL A 51 3.97 -7.20 -5.73
CA VAL A 51 3.23 -7.04 -4.47
C VAL A 51 3.04 -5.54 -4.23
N ALA A 52 1.80 -5.07 -4.40
CA ALA A 52 1.42 -3.70 -4.07
C ALA A 52 1.54 -3.55 -2.56
N ARG A 53 2.72 -3.12 -2.10
CA ARG A 53 2.89 -2.64 -0.73
C ARG A 53 2.28 -1.26 -0.70
N SER A 54 1.18 -1.13 0.03
CA SER A 54 0.59 0.16 0.31
C SER A 54 1.28 0.70 1.56
N ASP A 55 2.21 1.63 1.34
CA ASP A 55 2.96 2.30 2.39
C ASP A 55 2.61 3.80 2.34
N VAL A 56 2.27 4.37 3.50
CA VAL A 56 2.06 5.81 3.64
C VAL A 56 3.34 6.42 4.17
N LEU A 57 4.11 7.01 3.25
CA LEU A 57 5.36 7.70 3.56
C LEU A 57 5.12 9.21 3.66
N ILE A 58 5.46 9.78 4.81
CA ILE A 58 5.53 11.24 5.00
C ILE A 58 7.00 11.63 4.92
N PRO A 59 7.49 12.19 3.80
CA PRO A 59 8.90 12.52 3.65
C PRO A 59 9.30 13.69 4.55
N ARG A 60 10.61 13.87 4.76
CA ARG A 60 11.16 15.01 5.51
C ARG A 60 10.70 16.33 4.89
N GLY A 61 10.28 17.27 5.74
CA GLY A 61 9.74 18.56 5.30
C GLY A 61 8.28 18.52 4.84
N ALA A 62 7.67 17.34 4.69
CA ALA A 62 6.23 17.21 4.47
C ALA A 62 5.46 17.08 5.79
N GLN A 63 4.18 17.45 5.75
CA GLN A 63 3.28 17.36 6.89
C GLN A 63 1.96 16.69 6.50
N LEU A 64 1.55 15.68 7.27
CA LEU A 64 0.20 15.13 7.26
C LEU A 64 -0.55 15.69 8.46
N ASN A 65 -1.75 16.24 8.25
CA ASN A 65 -2.61 16.73 9.33
C ASN A 65 -4.02 16.14 9.17
N LEU A 66 -4.47 15.36 10.16
CA LEU A 66 -5.80 14.76 10.18
C LEU A 66 -6.86 15.70 10.77
N GLY A 67 -6.44 16.79 11.46
CA GLY A 67 -7.35 17.81 11.99
C GLY A 67 -8.38 17.28 12.99
N GLY A 68 -8.10 16.18 13.69
CA GLY A 68 -9.06 15.51 14.58
C GLY A 68 -9.93 14.45 13.89
N GLY A 69 -9.74 14.20 12.59
CA GLY A 69 -10.47 13.19 11.83
C GLY A 69 -9.97 11.76 12.03
N SER A 70 -10.60 10.81 11.35
CA SER A 70 -10.21 9.39 11.39
C SER A 70 -9.57 8.93 10.09
N ALA A 71 -8.56 8.06 10.20
CA ALA A 71 -7.89 7.44 9.07
C ALA A 71 -7.92 5.91 9.21
N LEU A 72 -8.40 5.22 8.16
CA LEU A 72 -8.36 3.76 8.05
C LEU A 72 -7.29 3.37 7.02
N LEU A 73 -6.22 2.78 7.52
CA LEU A 73 -5.02 2.44 6.77
C LEU A 73 -5.02 0.99 6.27
N GLY A 74 -6.00 0.17 6.67
CA GLY A 74 -6.31 -1.12 6.04
C GLY A 74 -5.09 -2.03 5.80
N CYS A 75 -4.21 -2.19 6.79
CA CYS A 75 -2.96 -2.96 6.73
C CYS A 75 -1.77 -2.33 6.00
N THR A 76 -1.73 -1.01 5.93
CA THR A 76 -0.58 -0.26 5.36
C THR A 76 0.47 0.05 6.42
N ASP A 77 1.71 0.21 5.97
CA ASP A 77 2.77 0.73 6.84
C ASP A 77 2.74 2.25 6.86
N LEU A 78 2.80 2.85 8.06
CA LEU A 78 2.87 4.29 8.26
C LEU A 78 4.31 4.68 8.62
N VAL A 79 4.98 5.37 7.71
CA VAL A 79 6.39 5.75 7.82
C VAL A 79 6.50 7.27 7.89
N ILE A 80 6.99 7.77 9.02
CA ILE A 80 7.02 9.20 9.35
C ILE A 80 8.46 9.70 9.31
N GLY A 81 8.85 10.33 8.20
CA GLY A 81 10.10 11.08 8.06
C GLY A 81 9.93 12.60 8.25
N GLY A 82 8.73 13.14 8.01
CA GLY A 82 8.34 14.54 8.26
C GLY A 82 7.46 14.68 9.50
N ALA A 83 6.39 15.47 9.41
CA ALA A 83 5.47 15.70 10.53
C ALA A 83 4.11 15.02 10.31
N ALA A 84 3.63 14.26 11.29
CA ALA A 84 2.29 13.71 11.33
C ALA A 84 1.53 14.30 12.52
N ILE A 85 0.49 15.09 12.26
CA ILE A 85 -0.35 15.71 13.28
C ILE A 85 -1.73 15.08 13.22
N GLN A 86 -2.10 14.37 14.28
CA GLN A 86 -3.42 13.74 14.42
C GLN A 86 -4.49 14.81 14.71
N GLY A 87 -4.22 15.70 15.67
CA GLY A 87 -5.23 16.60 16.22
C GLY A 87 -6.12 15.90 17.27
N SER A 88 -6.75 16.70 18.12
CA SER A 88 -7.57 16.18 19.22
C SER A 88 -8.77 15.38 18.71
N GLY A 89 -9.00 14.20 19.28
CA GLY A 89 -10.11 13.31 18.92
C GLY A 89 -9.86 12.44 17.68
N ALA A 90 -8.70 12.61 17.01
CA ALA A 90 -8.36 11.80 15.85
C ALA A 90 -8.18 10.32 16.19
N SER A 91 -8.49 9.47 15.21
CA SER A 91 -8.36 8.02 15.32
C SER A 91 -7.73 7.43 14.06
N THR A 92 -6.53 6.89 14.21
CA THR A 92 -5.83 6.20 13.13
C THR A 92 -5.84 4.71 13.39
N ILE A 93 -6.51 3.95 12.54
CA ILE A 93 -6.72 2.51 12.70
C ILE A 93 -6.29 1.75 11.44
N GLY A 94 -6.03 0.45 11.57
CA GLY A 94 -5.61 -0.35 10.41
C GLY A 94 -4.14 -0.17 10.05
N VAL A 95 -3.29 0.33 10.96
CA VAL A 95 -1.85 0.44 10.70
C VAL A 95 -1.20 -0.94 10.83
N ARG A 96 -0.41 -1.37 9.87
CA ARG A 96 0.37 -2.61 9.99
C ARG A 96 1.62 -2.34 10.83
N ASN A 97 2.54 -1.52 10.33
CA ASN A 97 3.72 -1.05 11.07
C ASN A 97 3.72 0.48 11.18
N LEU A 98 4.13 1.01 12.32
CA LEU A 98 4.36 2.44 12.53
C LEU A 98 5.85 2.68 12.77
N SER A 99 6.47 3.51 11.94
CA SER A 99 7.88 3.85 12.07
C SER A 99 8.08 5.36 12.05
N VAL A 100 8.68 5.91 13.11
CA VAL A 100 9.09 7.31 13.17
C VAL A 100 10.59 7.38 12.96
N PHE A 101 11.02 7.95 11.84
CA PHE A 101 12.44 8.09 11.51
C PHE A 101 13.07 9.31 12.20
N ALA A 102 14.40 9.34 12.22
CA ALA A 102 15.16 10.48 12.70
C ALA A 102 14.81 11.75 11.91
N GLY A 103 14.47 12.81 12.65
CA GLY A 103 13.96 14.08 12.13
C GLY A 103 12.44 14.09 11.89
N GLY A 104 11.76 12.96 12.05
CA GLY A 104 10.30 12.86 11.98
C GLY A 104 9.64 13.20 13.30
N SER A 105 8.43 13.76 13.23
CA SER A 105 7.61 14.10 14.40
C SER A 105 6.20 13.53 14.30
N LEU A 106 5.76 12.79 15.31
CA LEU A 106 4.37 12.33 15.44
C LEU A 106 3.71 13.04 16.61
N ASP A 107 2.76 13.92 16.31
CA ASP A 107 1.89 14.56 17.29
C ASP A 107 0.56 13.84 17.36
N MET A 108 0.39 13.10 18.45
CA MET A 108 -0.79 12.31 18.76
C MET A 108 -1.49 12.81 20.03
N ALA A 109 -1.29 14.07 20.42
CA ALA A 109 -1.96 14.65 21.58
C ALA A 109 -3.48 14.47 21.52
N ARG A 110 -4.05 13.82 22.54
CA ARG A 110 -5.49 13.50 22.65
C ARG A 110 -6.05 12.73 21.46
N SER A 111 -5.25 11.89 20.83
CA SER A 111 -5.66 11.04 19.71
C SER A 111 -5.37 9.56 20.01
N SER A 112 -5.92 8.66 19.19
CA SER A 112 -5.66 7.22 19.30
C SER A 112 -5.06 6.66 18.02
N VAL A 113 -4.04 5.83 18.16
CA VAL A 113 -3.40 5.12 17.04
C VAL A 113 -3.39 3.63 17.34
N GLN A 114 -3.95 2.84 16.42
CA GLN A 114 -4.04 1.39 16.54
C GLN A 114 -3.24 0.72 15.42
N LEU A 115 -2.30 -0.13 15.81
CA LEU A 115 -1.46 -0.91 14.90
C LEU A 115 -1.57 -2.41 15.16
N ALA A 116 -1.28 -3.22 14.15
CA ALA A 116 -1.25 -4.67 14.29
C ALA A 116 0.15 -5.16 14.71
N GLN A 117 1.21 -4.67 14.07
CA GLN A 117 2.53 -5.28 14.16
C GLN A 117 3.52 -4.40 14.92
N GLN A 118 4.50 -3.83 14.22
CA GLN A 118 5.63 -3.18 14.86
C GLN A 118 5.41 -1.70 15.07
N TYR A 119 6.05 -1.22 16.12
CA TYR A 119 6.25 0.19 16.38
C TYR A 119 7.75 0.44 16.50
N THR A 120 8.27 1.44 15.80
CA THR A 120 9.64 1.93 15.97
C THR A 120 9.65 3.44 16.10
N ASN A 121 10.48 3.94 17.02
CA ASN A 121 10.62 5.36 17.28
C ASN A 121 12.10 5.75 17.32
N ASN A 122 12.54 6.45 16.28
CA ASN A 122 13.84 7.09 16.18
C ASN A 122 13.72 8.62 16.04
N GLY A 123 12.51 9.18 16.26
CA GLY A 123 12.21 10.59 16.08
C GLY A 123 11.56 11.19 17.33
N THR A 124 10.72 12.21 17.15
CA THR A 124 10.02 12.87 18.25
C THR A 124 8.54 12.46 18.27
N VAL A 125 8.03 12.06 19.43
CA VAL A 125 6.61 11.68 19.58
C VAL A 125 5.99 12.46 20.72
N ASN A 126 4.92 13.20 20.43
CA ASN A 126 4.11 13.88 21.43
C ASN A 126 2.82 13.07 21.67
N ALA A 127 2.74 12.43 22.82
CA ALA A 127 1.59 11.61 23.21
C ALA A 127 0.76 12.21 24.35
N SER A 128 0.77 13.54 24.52
CA SER A 128 0.04 14.20 25.60
C SER A 128 -1.47 13.88 25.57
N GLY A 129 -1.90 12.97 26.46
CA GLY A 129 -3.28 12.46 26.50
C GLY A 129 -3.69 11.58 25.32
N GLY A 130 -2.74 11.19 24.45
CA GLY A 130 -2.97 10.26 23.36
C GLY A 130 -2.63 8.82 23.73
N SER A 131 -3.08 7.86 22.93
CA SER A 131 -2.78 6.43 23.13
C SER A 131 -2.31 5.76 21.84
N LEU A 132 -1.32 4.89 22.00
CA LEU A 132 -0.85 3.97 20.98
C LEU A 132 -1.16 2.55 21.46
N SER A 133 -1.86 1.75 20.67
CA SER A 133 -2.19 0.39 21.05
C SER A 133 -1.97 -0.61 19.92
N ARG A 134 -1.60 -1.83 20.31
CA ARG A 134 -1.59 -2.99 19.44
C ARG A 134 -2.93 -3.69 19.51
N VAL A 135 -3.56 -3.94 18.37
CA VAL A 135 -4.85 -4.64 18.26
C VAL A 135 -4.81 -5.64 17.11
N ASP A 136 -5.57 -6.73 17.23
CA ASP A 136 -5.81 -7.63 16.12
C ASP A 136 -6.75 -6.99 15.11
N ILE A 137 -6.36 -7.02 13.83
CA ILE A 137 -7.13 -6.45 12.72
C ILE A 137 -7.49 -7.60 11.79
N ALA A 138 -8.74 -7.67 11.31
CA ALA A 138 -9.21 -8.80 10.50
C ALA A 138 -8.33 -9.07 9.26
N SER A 139 -7.73 -8.03 8.69
CA SER A 139 -6.80 -8.11 7.56
C SER A 139 -5.32 -8.22 7.96
N CYS A 140 -4.96 -7.94 9.22
CA CYS A 140 -3.60 -8.03 9.76
C CYS A 140 -3.59 -8.54 11.20
N PRO A 141 -3.20 -9.80 11.43
CA PRO A 141 -3.05 -10.31 12.77
C PRO A 141 -1.97 -9.53 13.52
N ALA A 142 -2.20 -9.32 14.81
CA ALA A 142 -1.25 -8.62 15.65
C ALA A 142 0.01 -9.46 15.85
N ILE A 143 1.17 -8.80 15.90
CA ILE A 143 2.45 -9.44 16.19
C ILE A 143 3.00 -8.88 17.50
N GLY A 144 3.10 -9.75 18.50
CA GLY A 144 3.54 -9.40 19.85
C GLY A 144 2.36 -9.19 20.81
N LYS A 145 2.65 -8.59 21.98
CA LYS A 145 1.65 -8.38 23.02
C LYS A 145 0.61 -7.33 22.58
N VAL A 146 -0.65 -7.74 22.51
CA VAL A 146 -1.82 -6.87 22.33
C VAL A 146 -2.00 -5.97 23.56
N GLY A 147 -2.39 -4.72 23.34
CA GLY A 147 -2.58 -3.73 24.40
C GLY A 147 -1.83 -2.42 24.16
N VAL A 148 -1.81 -1.56 25.17
CA VAL A 148 -1.18 -0.24 25.09
C VAL A 148 0.34 -0.38 24.91
N ILE A 149 0.88 0.39 23.97
CA ILE A 149 2.30 0.55 23.71
C ILE A 149 2.70 1.92 24.26
N ASP A 150 3.85 2.02 24.92
CA ASP A 150 4.43 3.31 25.26
C ASP A 150 4.98 3.99 23.99
N PRO A 151 4.41 5.12 23.55
CA PRO A 151 4.83 5.82 22.34
C PRO A 151 6.13 6.63 22.52
N ILE A 152 6.62 6.81 23.75
CA ILE A 152 7.84 7.59 24.01
C ILE A 152 9.06 6.66 24.07
N SER A 153 8.85 5.43 24.54
CA SER A 153 9.91 4.42 24.56
C SER A 153 10.44 4.14 23.14
N HIS A 154 11.76 4.13 23.00
CA HIS A 154 12.43 3.65 21.79
C HIS A 154 12.18 2.15 21.70
N ALA A 155 11.12 1.77 20.98
CA ALA A 155 10.79 0.37 20.78
C ALA A 155 11.90 -0.30 19.97
N THR A 156 12.58 -1.28 20.57
CA THR A 156 13.56 -2.11 19.87
C THR A 156 12.84 -2.94 18.81
N PRO A 157 13.32 -2.94 17.56
CA PRO A 157 12.69 -3.74 16.50
C PRO A 157 12.84 -5.22 16.85
N THR A 158 11.74 -5.91 17.08
CA THR A 158 11.75 -7.37 17.06
C THR A 158 11.90 -7.80 15.60
N SER A 159 12.84 -8.67 15.24
CA SER A 159 12.93 -9.11 13.85
C SER A 159 11.67 -9.90 13.49
N VAL A 160 10.78 -9.33 12.66
CA VAL A 160 9.61 -10.06 12.19
C VAL A 160 10.07 -10.93 11.03
N ALA A 161 9.78 -12.24 11.11
CA ALA A 161 9.86 -13.10 9.95
C ALA A 161 8.97 -12.51 8.85
N SER A 162 9.54 -12.33 7.66
CA SER A 162 8.82 -11.89 6.47
C SER A 162 7.52 -12.66 6.31
N VAL A 163 6.39 -11.95 6.30
CA VAL A 163 5.06 -12.54 6.05
C VAL A 163 5.16 -13.35 4.75
N PRO A 164 4.76 -14.64 4.74
CA PRO A 164 4.76 -15.42 3.52
C PRO A 164 3.81 -14.74 2.55
N SER A 165 4.38 -14.06 1.54
CA SER A 165 3.63 -13.53 0.42
C SER A 165 2.78 -14.67 -0.11
N LEU A 166 1.48 -14.46 -0.26
CA LEU A 166 0.59 -15.38 -0.98
C LEU A 166 1.32 -15.71 -2.28
N GLN A 167 1.81 -16.95 -2.38
CA GLN A 167 2.80 -17.30 -3.37
C GLN A 167 2.22 -16.96 -4.75
N ALA A 168 3.00 -16.20 -5.54
CA ALA A 168 2.64 -15.75 -6.88
C ALA A 168 2.03 -16.87 -7.76
N TYR A 169 2.34 -18.13 -7.46
CA TYR A 169 1.74 -19.32 -8.06
C TYR A 169 0.21 -19.32 -8.10
N PHE A 170 -0.51 -18.90 -7.04
CA PHE A 170 -1.98 -18.93 -7.06
C PHE A 170 -2.58 -18.00 -8.12
N VAL A 171 -1.97 -16.83 -8.31
CA VAL A 171 -2.40 -15.86 -9.32
C VAL A 171 -2.08 -16.38 -10.73
N VAL A 172 -0.93 -17.03 -10.90
CA VAL A 172 -0.55 -17.69 -12.16
C VAL A 172 -1.53 -18.80 -12.53
N PHE A 173 -1.88 -19.68 -11.59
CA PHE A 173 -2.85 -20.76 -11.83
C PHE A 173 -4.23 -20.23 -12.19
N LEU A 174 -4.70 -19.18 -11.52
CA LEU A 174 -5.99 -18.57 -11.82
C LEU A 174 -6.00 -17.92 -13.21
N ALA A 175 -4.93 -17.22 -13.58
CA ALA A 175 -4.78 -16.62 -14.90
C ALA A 175 -4.77 -17.69 -16.02
N LEU A 176 -4.06 -18.80 -15.80
CA LEU A 176 -4.01 -19.93 -16.73
C LEU A 176 -5.39 -20.61 -16.87
N ALA A 177 -6.13 -20.77 -15.77
CA ALA A 177 -7.48 -21.32 -15.79
C ALA A 177 -8.45 -20.43 -16.59
N MET A 178 -8.39 -19.11 -16.39
CA MET A 178 -9.21 -18.15 -17.14
C MET A 178 -8.87 -18.15 -18.64
N ALA A 179 -7.58 -18.22 -18.98
CA ALA A 179 -7.14 -18.32 -20.37
C ALA A 179 -7.60 -19.64 -21.02
N ALA A 180 -7.49 -20.77 -20.31
CA ALA A 180 -7.94 -22.07 -20.80
C ALA A 180 -9.47 -22.11 -21.03
N MET A 181 -10.25 -21.51 -20.13
CA MET A 181 -11.71 -21.38 -20.30
C MET A 181 -12.08 -20.51 -21.50
N GLY A 182 -11.35 -19.42 -21.74
CA GLY A 182 -11.52 -18.57 -22.92
C GLY A 182 -11.25 -19.33 -24.23
N CYS A 183 -10.13 -20.06 -24.30
CA CYS A 183 -9.77 -20.88 -25.47
C CYS A 183 -10.79 -21.99 -25.74
N ASN A 184 -11.32 -22.65 -24.71
CA ASN A 184 -12.31 -23.71 -24.86
C ASN A 184 -13.69 -23.21 -25.34
N ARG A 185 -14.07 -21.98 -25.01
CA ARG A 185 -15.31 -21.36 -25.54
C ARG A 185 -15.19 -21.06 -27.03
N ILE A 186 -14.05 -20.56 -27.48
CA ILE A 186 -13.81 -20.25 -28.91
C ILE A 186 -13.87 -21.52 -29.75
N ARG A 187 -13.34 -22.64 -29.24
CA ARG A 187 -13.28 -23.92 -29.96
C ARG A 187 -14.63 -24.64 -30.12
N ARG A 188 -15.64 -24.28 -29.32
CA ARG A 188 -16.99 -24.91 -29.36
C ARG A 188 -18.02 -24.09 -30.14
N GLY A 189 -17.65 -22.88 -30.60
CA GLY A 189 -18.53 -21.97 -31.33
C GLY A 189 -18.37 -21.99 -32.85
N THR A 190 -17.59 -22.92 -33.39
CA THR A 190 -17.41 -23.19 -34.83
C THR A 190 -17.82 -24.62 -35.12
#